data_AF-R9A2J1-F1
#
_entry.id   AF-R9A2J1-F1
#
_cell.length_a   1.000
_cell.length_b   1.000
_cell.length_c   1.000
_cell.angle_alpha   90.00
_cell.angle_beta   90.00
_cell.angle_gamma   90.00
#
_symmetry.space_group_name_H-M   'P 1'
#
loop_
_entity.id
_entity.type
_entity.pdbx_description
1 polymer ?
#
loop_
_entity_poly.entity_id
_entity_poly.type
_entity_poly.pdbx_seq_one_letter_code
_entity_poly.pdbx_strand_id
1 'polypeptide(L)'
;MKKILYTIIFLGMSFQVSDFNKLTRLDQNKQLAEFFGNAIQFGFGSEKLWSATNADNWGFVRQSATWARGNSGIIDNLILGLKNAGYFNNSSPRNDVLNNINLNGFGSATLTIKISTPTTGVSSTAYTGTKDFNHFFQITKTGASTPSLQLFFDDPNTTLGNDGALIYYRLVDFGSPQFATVGDVITESYTANESVYGTKFQTYTWRNGPENAAWISKHGRVVLTEVDAGRQLCFRSVVRLSFAKLKALTPANTAALENLRTSCNTQLGVAAGNDNLYYVLAYMQKFDSPFQTTAKATYTTAATKHETICNLGTKLSYGIFNVNGYVTDQLTAGEVPSDYPSPTVGGSDFMSVDDAFIRTYAALNQNVGQASLGLVKQYETTSQSFLDAFDGADQNLKFK
;
A
#
# COMPACT_ATOMS: atom_id res chain seq x y z
N MET A 1 -0.67 -47.55 37.13
CA MET A 1 -1.15 -46.24 37.64
C MET A 1 -0.36 -45.05 37.07
N LYS A 2 0.98 -45.05 37.05
CA LYS A 2 1.77 -43.92 36.47
C LYS A 2 1.48 -43.62 34.98
N LYS A 3 1.22 -44.63 34.15
CA LYS A 3 0.93 -44.44 32.71
C LYS A 3 -0.43 -43.78 32.42
N ILE A 4 -1.42 -43.95 33.30
CA ILE A 4 -2.74 -43.28 33.18
C ILE A 4 -2.60 -41.80 33.55
N LEU A 5 -1.81 -41.48 34.58
CA LEU A 5 -1.55 -40.10 35.00
C LEU A 5 -0.83 -39.30 33.89
N TYR A 6 0.16 -39.89 33.23
CA TYR A 6 0.84 -39.24 32.10
C TYR A 6 -0.08 -39.02 30.89
N THR A 7 -1.02 -39.93 30.63
CA THR A 7 -1.98 -39.78 29.52
C THR A 7 -2.98 -38.66 29.81
N ILE A 8 -3.44 -38.50 31.06
CA ILE A 8 -4.32 -37.39 31.47
C ILE A 8 -3.58 -36.05 31.44
N ILE A 9 -2.31 -36.00 31.85
CA ILE A 9 -1.48 -34.79 31.77
C ILE A 9 -1.20 -34.42 30.31
N PHE A 10 -0.91 -35.40 29.44
CA PHE A 10 -0.68 -35.15 28.01
C PHE A 10 -1.96 -34.69 27.29
N LEU A 11 -3.12 -35.28 27.62
CA LEU A 11 -4.41 -34.80 27.12
C LEU A 11 -4.78 -33.41 27.67
N GLY A 12 -4.48 -33.13 28.95
CA GLY A 12 -4.70 -31.82 29.57
C GLY A 12 -3.82 -30.70 29.00
N MET A 13 -2.62 -31.04 28.49
CA MET A 13 -1.74 -30.08 27.79
C MET A 13 -2.00 -30.00 26.29
N SER A 14 -2.65 -31.02 25.69
CA SER A 14 -3.00 -31.04 24.25
C SER A 14 -4.36 -30.39 23.96
N PHE A 15 -5.24 -30.28 24.96
CA PHE A 15 -6.40 -29.39 24.94
C PHE A 15 -6.01 -28.02 25.48
N GLN A 16 -5.12 -27.31 24.78
CA GLN A 16 -5.33 -25.87 24.66
C GLN A 16 -6.59 -25.69 23.83
N VAL A 17 -7.75 -25.74 24.47
CA VAL A 17 -8.92 -25.05 23.95
C VAL A 17 -8.45 -23.61 23.83
N SER A 18 -8.06 -23.20 22.62
CA SER A 18 -7.88 -21.78 22.32
C SER A 18 -9.19 -21.14 22.78
N ASP A 19 -9.08 -20.33 23.82
CA ASP A 19 -10.19 -19.92 24.66
C ASP A 19 -11.09 -18.96 23.90
N PHE A 20 -11.87 -19.46 22.93
CA PHE A 20 -12.93 -18.75 22.23
C PHE A 20 -13.97 -18.21 23.23
N ASN A 21 -14.01 -18.76 24.44
CA ASN A 21 -14.84 -18.31 25.55
C ASN A 21 -14.27 -17.14 26.35
N LYS A 22 -12.97 -16.81 26.23
CA LYS A 22 -12.41 -15.62 26.89
C LYS A 22 -12.88 -14.34 26.23
N LEU A 23 -12.90 -14.31 24.89
CA LEU A 23 -13.31 -13.12 24.15
C LEU A 23 -14.83 -12.89 24.24
N THR A 24 -15.66 -13.92 24.17
CA THR A 24 -17.13 -13.80 24.22
C THR A 24 -17.70 -13.37 25.59
N ARG A 25 -16.90 -13.45 26.68
CA ARG A 25 -17.28 -13.01 28.04
C ARG A 25 -16.80 -11.61 28.40
N LEU A 26 -15.94 -10.99 27.58
CA LEU A 26 -15.48 -9.64 27.83
C LEU A 26 -16.60 -8.64 27.49
N ASP A 27 -16.62 -7.52 28.21
CA ASP A 27 -17.42 -6.38 27.83
C ASP A 27 -17.10 -5.97 26.38
N GLN A 28 -18.10 -5.55 25.61
CA GLN A 28 -17.94 -5.22 24.18
C GLN A 28 -16.81 -4.19 23.96
N ASN A 29 -16.65 -3.24 24.88
CA ASN A 29 -15.56 -2.25 24.81
C ASN A 29 -14.17 -2.87 25.00
N LYS A 30 -14.06 -3.87 25.89
CA LYS A 30 -12.81 -4.61 26.12
C LYS A 30 -12.48 -5.52 24.92
N GLN A 31 -13.48 -6.18 24.36
CA GLN A 31 -13.31 -6.96 23.12
C GLN A 31 -12.78 -6.08 21.99
N LEU A 32 -13.42 -4.94 21.75
CA LEU A 32 -13.00 -4.00 20.70
C LEU A 32 -11.59 -3.44 20.96
N ALA A 33 -11.25 -3.10 22.21
CA ALA A 33 -9.91 -2.65 22.56
C ALA A 33 -8.83 -3.70 22.24
N GLU A 34 -9.09 -4.97 22.57
CA GLU A 34 -8.16 -6.06 22.30
C GLU A 34 -8.06 -6.38 20.79
N PHE A 35 -9.19 -6.47 20.09
CA PHE A 35 -9.20 -6.75 18.64
C PHE A 35 -8.52 -5.64 17.84
N PHE A 36 -8.86 -4.38 18.10
CA PHE A 36 -8.26 -3.26 17.38
C PHE A 36 -6.83 -2.98 17.82
N GLY A 37 -6.49 -3.14 19.10
CA GLY A 37 -5.12 -3.01 19.57
C GLY A 37 -4.17 -3.94 18.81
N ASN A 38 -4.58 -5.18 18.56
CA ASN A 38 -3.78 -6.13 17.77
C ASN A 38 -3.81 -5.80 16.28
N ALA A 39 -4.98 -5.55 15.68
CA ALA A 39 -5.11 -5.26 14.24
C ALA A 39 -4.29 -4.03 13.80
N ILE A 40 -4.26 -2.99 14.64
CA ILE A 40 -3.52 -1.75 14.42
C ILE A 40 -2.01 -1.97 14.50
N GLN A 41 -1.55 -2.77 15.48
CA GLN A 41 -0.13 -3.04 15.69
C GLN A 41 0.49 -3.86 14.55
N PHE A 42 -0.27 -4.74 13.90
CA PHE A 42 0.22 -5.56 12.78
C PHE A 42 0.22 -4.83 11.42
N GLY A 43 -0.52 -3.72 11.28
CA GLY A 43 -0.88 -3.18 9.96
C GLY A 43 -0.18 -1.88 9.53
N PHE A 44 0.14 -0.97 10.44
CA PHE A 44 0.69 0.34 10.03
C PHE A 44 2.20 0.27 9.79
N GLY A 45 2.56 0.21 8.50
CA GLY A 45 3.91 0.09 7.94
C GLY A 45 5.08 0.62 8.77
N SER A 46 5.56 -0.20 9.72
CA SER A 46 6.79 0.04 10.47
C SER A 46 8.04 -0.06 9.59
N GLU A 47 7.89 -0.71 8.44
CA GLU A 47 8.96 -0.93 7.47
C GLU A 47 9.16 0.29 6.58
N LYS A 48 10.42 0.67 6.38
CA LYS A 48 10.74 1.83 5.58
C LYS A 48 10.38 1.58 4.13
N LEU A 49 9.88 2.58 3.38
CA LEU A 49 9.70 2.50 1.91
C LEU A 49 11.03 2.41 1.14
N TRP A 50 12.15 2.68 1.81
CA TRP A 50 13.49 2.57 1.25
C TRP A 50 14.50 2.10 2.31
N SER A 51 15.42 1.21 1.92
CA SER A 51 16.58 0.81 2.74
C SER A 51 17.86 0.95 1.93
N ALA A 52 18.86 1.58 2.55
CA ALA A 52 20.19 1.81 1.99
C ALA A 52 21.15 0.62 2.16
N THR A 53 20.72 -0.49 2.77
CA THR A 53 21.64 -1.58 3.15
C THR A 53 22.42 -2.08 1.93
N ASN A 54 23.73 -1.81 1.97
CA ASN A 54 24.70 -1.87 0.88
C ASN A 54 24.62 -3.17 0.05
N ALA A 55 24.08 -3.08 -1.16
CA ALA A 55 24.46 -3.87 -2.35
C ALA A 55 23.50 -3.68 -3.53
N ASP A 56 22.22 -3.32 -3.31
CA ASP A 56 21.22 -3.48 -4.38
C ASP A 56 20.51 -2.17 -4.73
N ASN A 57 20.57 -1.78 -6.01
CA ASN A 57 19.83 -0.64 -6.59
C ASN A 57 18.29 -0.77 -6.50
N TRP A 58 17.80 -1.88 -5.94
CA TRP A 58 16.39 -2.27 -5.79
C TRP A 58 15.82 -2.01 -4.39
N GLY A 59 16.50 -1.19 -3.56
CA GLY A 59 16.09 -0.87 -2.19
C GLY A 59 14.63 -0.38 -2.06
N PHE A 60 14.12 0.36 -3.05
CA PHE A 60 12.72 0.76 -3.10
C PHE A 60 11.75 -0.36 -3.43
N VAL A 61 12.14 -1.34 -4.25
CA VAL A 61 11.25 -2.43 -4.67
C VAL A 61 10.89 -3.31 -3.50
N ARG A 62 11.91 -3.80 -2.79
CA ARG A 62 11.71 -4.65 -1.62
C ARG A 62 10.86 -3.93 -0.58
N GLN A 63 11.19 -2.68 -0.32
CA GLN A 63 10.56 -1.94 0.75
C GLN A 63 9.18 -1.40 0.42
N SER A 64 8.91 -0.98 -0.82
CA SER A 64 7.56 -0.63 -1.26
C SER A 64 6.64 -1.86 -1.33
N ALA A 65 7.17 -3.02 -1.71
CA ALA A 65 6.45 -4.29 -1.64
C ALA A 65 6.16 -4.69 -0.19
N THR A 66 7.16 -4.65 0.70
CA THR A 66 6.99 -4.94 2.13
C THR A 66 5.97 -4.00 2.77
N TRP A 67 6.09 -2.69 2.51
CA TRP A 67 5.15 -1.69 3.02
C TRP A 67 3.74 -1.93 2.47
N ALA A 68 3.57 -2.11 1.16
CA ALA A 68 2.26 -2.36 0.57
C ALA A 68 1.62 -3.66 1.10
N ARG A 69 2.41 -4.72 1.29
CA ARG A 69 1.95 -5.97 1.91
C ARG A 69 1.51 -5.76 3.36
N GLY A 70 2.33 -5.08 4.17
CA GLY A 70 1.99 -4.78 5.57
C GLY A 70 0.69 -4.00 5.70
N ASN A 71 0.45 -3.04 4.79
CA ASN A 71 -0.76 -2.22 4.79
C ASN A 71 -1.97 -2.91 4.11
N SER A 72 -1.78 -3.99 3.36
CA SER A 72 -2.86 -4.68 2.63
C SER A 72 -3.89 -5.37 3.49
N GLY A 73 -3.47 -5.87 4.65
CA GLY A 73 -4.37 -6.52 5.60
C GLY A 73 -5.15 -5.55 6.49
N ILE A 74 -4.88 -4.24 6.49
CA ILE A 74 -5.48 -3.32 7.48
C ILE A 74 -7.00 -3.31 7.37
N ILE A 75 -7.54 -3.06 6.17
CA ILE A 75 -8.98 -2.97 5.93
C ILE A 75 -9.65 -4.28 6.36
N ASP A 76 -9.12 -5.41 5.87
CA ASP A 76 -9.67 -6.74 6.14
C ASP A 76 -9.63 -7.05 7.66
N ASN A 77 -8.54 -6.71 8.35
CA ASN A 77 -8.38 -6.93 9.80
C ASN A 77 -9.33 -6.06 10.63
N LEU A 78 -9.56 -4.80 10.25
CA LEU A 78 -10.49 -3.90 10.95
C LEU A 78 -11.94 -4.36 10.77
N ILE A 79 -12.32 -4.74 9.54
CA ILE A 79 -13.65 -5.29 9.25
C ILE A 79 -13.86 -6.62 10.00
N LEU A 80 -12.85 -7.50 10.01
CA LEU A 80 -12.89 -8.74 10.77
C LEU A 80 -13.02 -8.48 12.27
N GLY A 81 -12.34 -7.48 12.81
CA GLY A 81 -12.47 -7.05 14.20
C GLY A 81 -13.90 -6.62 14.55
N LEU A 82 -14.52 -5.80 13.69
CA LEU A 82 -15.93 -5.40 13.83
C LEU A 82 -16.88 -6.60 13.76
N LYS A 83 -16.62 -7.55 12.85
CA LYS A 83 -17.38 -8.79 12.71
C LYS A 83 -17.29 -9.67 13.95
N ASN A 84 -16.08 -9.86 14.48
CA ASN A 84 -15.86 -10.64 15.69
C ASN A 84 -16.48 -10.00 16.93
N ALA A 85 -16.59 -8.67 16.96
CA ALA A 85 -17.31 -7.92 17.99
C ALA A 85 -18.85 -7.90 17.78
N GLY A 86 -19.37 -8.62 16.78
CA GLY A 86 -20.79 -8.84 16.56
C GLY A 86 -21.55 -7.68 15.91
N TYR A 87 -20.85 -6.71 15.32
CA TYR A 87 -21.49 -5.53 14.70
C TYR A 87 -22.33 -5.87 13.46
N PHE A 88 -22.12 -7.02 12.82
CA PHE A 88 -22.89 -7.48 11.66
C PHE A 88 -23.85 -8.64 11.98
N ASN A 89 -24.08 -8.94 13.27
CA ASN A 89 -24.99 -10.03 13.67
C ASN A 89 -26.47 -9.68 13.49
N ASN A 90 -26.79 -8.40 13.31
CA ASN A 90 -28.12 -7.91 13.01
C ASN A 90 -28.06 -6.85 11.91
N SER A 91 -29.14 -6.74 11.13
CA SER A 91 -29.26 -5.77 10.03
C SER A 91 -29.69 -4.37 10.49
N SER A 92 -29.96 -4.19 11.79
CA SER A 92 -30.43 -2.92 12.34
C SER A 92 -29.34 -1.84 12.27
N PRO A 93 -29.67 -0.62 11.86
CA PRO A 93 -28.74 0.51 11.91
C PRO A 93 -28.17 0.69 13.32
N ARG A 94 -26.85 0.88 13.41
CA ARG A 94 -26.15 1.19 14.67
C ARG A 94 -25.29 2.45 14.49
N ASN A 95 -25.19 3.24 15.57
CA ASN A 95 -24.36 4.43 15.63
C ASN A 95 -23.78 4.55 17.05
N ASP A 96 -22.66 3.89 17.27
CA ASP A 96 -22.03 3.75 18.58
C ASP A 96 -20.83 4.71 18.68
N VAL A 97 -20.73 5.43 19.80
CA VAL A 97 -19.59 6.30 20.15
C VAL A 97 -19.00 5.82 21.45
N LEU A 98 -17.79 5.26 21.39
CA LEU A 98 -17.09 4.67 22.53
C LEU A 98 -15.94 5.57 22.94
N ASN A 99 -15.99 6.13 24.14
CA ASN A 99 -14.98 7.04 24.66
C ASN A 99 -13.97 6.31 25.55
N ASN A 100 -12.75 6.85 25.61
CA ASN A 100 -11.67 6.35 26.47
C ASN A 100 -11.29 4.88 26.22
N ILE A 101 -11.40 4.43 24.96
CA ILE A 101 -10.94 3.12 24.56
C ILE A 101 -9.42 3.17 24.48
N ASN A 102 -8.74 2.37 25.30
CA ASN A 102 -7.29 2.30 25.29
C ASN A 102 -6.84 1.27 24.24
N LEU A 103 -6.25 1.77 23.15
CA LEU A 103 -5.74 0.95 22.05
C LEU A 103 -4.25 0.72 22.23
N ASN A 104 -3.81 -0.53 22.08
CA ASN A 104 -2.39 -0.87 22.20
C ASN A 104 -1.55 -0.10 21.15
N GLY A 105 -0.41 0.46 21.57
CA GLY A 105 0.47 1.28 20.72
C GLY A 105 -0.09 2.65 20.30
N PHE A 106 -1.34 2.99 20.63
CA PHE A 106 -2.00 4.22 20.22
C PHE A 106 -2.41 5.11 21.42
N GLY A 107 -2.76 4.46 22.54
CA GLY A 107 -3.25 5.11 23.75
C GLY A 107 -4.77 5.28 23.76
N SER A 108 -5.25 6.22 24.58
CA SER A 108 -6.68 6.51 24.70
C SER A 108 -7.26 7.11 23.42
N ALA A 109 -8.42 6.63 23.02
CA ALA A 109 -9.12 7.02 21.80
C ALA A 109 -10.64 7.05 22.00
N THR A 110 -11.31 7.79 21.11
CA THR A 110 -12.73 7.65 20.83
C THR A 110 -12.94 6.86 19.55
N LEU A 111 -13.79 5.84 19.61
CA LEU A 111 -14.23 5.06 18.46
C LEU A 111 -15.62 5.53 18.04
N THR A 112 -15.84 5.76 16.76
CA THR A 112 -17.17 6.02 16.19
C THR A 112 -17.47 4.95 15.17
N ILE A 113 -18.55 4.19 15.39
CA ILE A 113 -18.92 3.04 14.56
C ILE A 113 -20.36 3.26 14.06
N LYS A 114 -20.53 3.27 12.75
CA LYS A 114 -21.84 3.33 12.10
C LYS A 114 -22.02 2.09 11.24
N ILE A 115 -23.05 1.29 11.51
CA ILE A 115 -23.40 0.10 10.74
C ILE A 115 -24.77 0.31 10.11
N SER A 116 -24.91 -0.05 8.82
CA SER A 116 -26.16 0.12 8.06
C SER A 116 -26.72 1.54 8.16
N THR A 117 -25.80 2.52 8.24
CA THR A 117 -26.08 3.94 8.34
C THR A 117 -25.20 4.62 7.29
N PRO A 118 -25.70 4.73 6.04
CA PRO A 118 -24.86 5.12 4.92
C PRO A 118 -24.18 6.47 5.13
N THR A 119 -22.91 6.54 4.76
CA THR A 119 -22.20 7.80 4.59
C THR A 119 -22.18 8.12 3.11
N THR A 120 -22.86 9.20 2.73
CA THR A 120 -23.01 9.59 1.33
C THR A 120 -21.98 10.64 0.91
N GLY A 121 -21.70 10.72 -0.39
CA GLY A 121 -20.88 11.80 -0.93
C GLY A 121 -19.39 11.69 -0.60
N VAL A 122 -18.89 10.48 -0.32
CA VAL A 122 -17.49 10.24 0.00
C VAL A 122 -16.65 10.37 -1.28
N SER A 123 -15.69 11.28 -1.28
CA SER A 123 -14.74 11.48 -2.39
C SER A 123 -13.40 10.78 -2.10
N SER A 124 -12.64 10.43 -3.13
CA SER A 124 -11.33 9.80 -3.01
C SER A 124 -10.42 10.17 -4.17
N THR A 125 -9.11 9.93 -4.03
CA THR A 125 -8.19 10.00 -5.16
C THR A 125 -8.29 8.77 -6.08
N ALA A 126 -8.93 7.68 -5.64
CA ALA A 126 -9.00 6.41 -6.35
C ALA A 126 -10.20 6.27 -7.31
N TYR A 127 -11.19 7.16 -7.25
CA TYR A 127 -12.34 7.17 -8.16
C TYR A 127 -12.81 8.60 -8.46
N THR A 128 -13.55 8.77 -9.55
CA THR A 128 -14.13 10.06 -9.94
C THR A 128 -15.48 10.26 -9.28
N GLY A 129 -15.82 11.50 -8.92
CA GLY A 129 -17.09 11.82 -8.26
C GLY A 129 -17.10 11.38 -6.79
N THR A 130 -18.25 10.89 -6.33
CA THR A 130 -18.46 10.44 -4.95
C THR A 130 -19.11 9.07 -4.92
N LYS A 131 -18.84 8.32 -3.86
CA LYS A 131 -19.45 7.02 -3.54
C LYS A 131 -20.16 7.08 -2.21
N ASP A 132 -21.06 6.13 -2.00
CA ASP A 132 -21.79 5.97 -0.75
C ASP A 132 -21.36 4.66 -0.11
N PHE A 133 -21.12 4.66 1.20
CA PHE A 133 -20.69 3.47 1.92
C PHE A 133 -21.66 3.14 3.04
N ASN A 134 -22.09 1.89 3.14
CA ASN A 134 -23.09 1.44 4.12
C ASN A 134 -22.61 1.50 5.58
N HIS A 135 -21.29 1.39 5.78
CA HIS A 135 -20.66 1.33 7.09
C HIS A 135 -19.52 2.34 7.20
N PHE A 136 -19.30 2.81 8.43
CA PHE A 136 -18.24 3.74 8.76
C PHE A 136 -17.61 3.40 10.12
N PHE A 137 -16.30 3.48 10.20
CA PHE A 137 -15.54 3.33 11.43
C PHE A 137 -14.47 4.43 11.52
N GLN A 138 -14.40 5.11 12.65
CA GLN A 138 -13.42 6.16 12.90
C GLN A 138 -12.73 5.97 14.26
N ILE A 139 -11.44 6.26 14.29
CA ILE A 139 -10.63 6.35 15.51
C ILE A 139 -10.12 7.78 15.64
N THR A 140 -10.38 8.39 16.79
CA THR A 140 -9.87 9.73 17.13
C THR A 140 -9.04 9.63 18.40
N LYS A 141 -7.75 9.98 18.33
CA LYS A 141 -6.88 10.02 19.51
C LYS A 141 -7.37 11.05 20.51
N THR A 142 -7.34 10.73 21.79
CA THR A 142 -7.74 11.65 22.85
C THR A 142 -6.89 12.93 22.78
N GLY A 143 -7.56 14.09 22.69
CA GLY A 143 -6.91 15.40 22.54
C GLY A 143 -6.59 15.81 21.10
N ALA A 144 -6.82 14.96 20.09
CA ALA A 144 -6.68 15.33 18.69
C ALA A 144 -7.95 16.01 18.16
N SER A 145 -7.79 17.05 17.34
CA SER A 145 -8.88 17.73 16.63
C SER A 145 -9.21 17.09 15.28
N THR A 146 -8.31 16.26 14.75
CA THR A 146 -8.47 15.48 13.52
C THR A 146 -8.54 13.99 13.83
N PRO A 147 -9.35 13.22 13.09
CA PRO A 147 -9.32 11.76 13.19
C PRO A 147 -7.92 11.22 12.91
N SER A 148 -7.59 10.08 13.52
CA SER A 148 -6.39 9.32 13.22
C SER A 148 -6.64 8.27 12.15
N LEU A 149 -7.89 7.79 12.05
CA LEU A 149 -8.34 6.84 11.04
C LEU A 149 -9.81 7.02 10.72
N GLN A 150 -10.17 6.88 9.45
CA GLN A 150 -11.55 6.73 8.97
C GLN A 150 -11.60 5.60 7.95
N LEU A 151 -12.50 4.65 8.14
CA LEU A 151 -12.76 3.52 7.27
C LEU A 151 -14.23 3.60 6.82
N PHE A 152 -14.43 3.70 5.52
CA PHE A 152 -15.72 3.63 4.84
C PHE A 152 -15.77 2.31 4.09
N PHE A 153 -16.84 1.54 4.23
CA PHE A 153 -16.91 0.23 3.59
C PHE A 153 -18.34 -0.24 3.41
N ASP A 154 -18.56 -1.06 2.40
CA ASP A 154 -19.82 -1.76 2.19
C ASP A 154 -19.85 -3.14 2.83
N ASP A 155 -20.98 -3.84 2.69
CA ASP A 155 -21.18 -5.15 3.29
C ASP A 155 -20.05 -6.10 2.84
N PRO A 156 -19.23 -6.60 3.79
CA PRO A 156 -18.08 -7.43 3.48
C PRO A 156 -18.43 -8.77 2.84
N ASN A 157 -19.71 -9.17 2.86
CA ASN A 157 -20.17 -10.43 2.27
C ASN A 157 -20.67 -10.26 0.82
N THR A 158 -20.80 -9.02 0.33
CA THR A 158 -21.20 -8.76 -1.06
C THR A 158 -19.95 -8.47 -1.89
N THR A 159 -19.43 -9.47 -2.61
CA THR A 159 -18.18 -9.32 -3.35
C THR A 159 -18.35 -8.65 -4.72
N LEU A 160 -19.56 -8.53 -5.26
CA LEU A 160 -19.80 -7.93 -6.58
C LEU A 160 -20.88 -6.86 -6.50
N GLY A 161 -20.61 -5.69 -7.09
CA GLY A 161 -21.57 -4.57 -7.18
C GLY A 161 -21.57 -3.60 -5.98
N ASN A 162 -20.62 -3.72 -5.04
CA ASN A 162 -20.44 -2.76 -3.96
C ASN A 162 -19.36 -1.72 -4.29
N ASP A 163 -19.34 -0.62 -3.53
CA ASP A 163 -18.37 0.47 -3.67
C ASP A 163 -17.01 0.15 -3.04
N GLY A 164 -16.89 -1.01 -2.37
CA GLY A 164 -15.65 -1.53 -1.80
C GLY A 164 -15.38 -1.00 -0.40
N ALA A 165 -14.10 -0.76 -0.09
CA ALA A 165 -13.66 -0.20 1.18
C ALA A 165 -12.53 0.82 0.98
N LEU A 166 -12.67 1.96 1.65
CA LEU A 166 -11.79 3.12 1.61
C LEU A 166 -11.35 3.47 3.03
N ILE A 167 -10.06 3.55 3.26
CA ILE A 167 -9.49 3.95 4.55
C ILE A 167 -8.55 5.14 4.39
N TYR A 168 -8.66 6.10 5.31
CA TYR A 168 -7.70 7.18 5.52
C TYR A 168 -7.09 7.00 6.89
N TYR A 169 -5.77 7.14 7.01
CA TYR A 169 -5.09 7.04 8.30
C TYR A 169 -3.84 7.91 8.39
N ARG A 170 -3.55 8.39 9.61
CA ARG A 170 -2.37 9.18 9.94
C ARG A 170 -1.30 8.32 10.58
N LEU A 171 -0.20 8.08 9.87
CA LEU A 171 0.88 7.23 10.36
C LEU A 171 1.51 7.73 11.67
N VAL A 172 1.56 9.05 11.89
CA VAL A 172 2.12 9.68 13.09
C VAL A 172 1.40 9.27 14.39
N ASP A 173 0.11 8.95 14.32
CA ASP A 173 -0.69 8.68 15.52
C ASP A 173 -0.51 7.26 16.06
N PHE A 174 0.01 6.33 15.25
CA PHE A 174 0.13 4.89 15.53
C PHE A 174 1.47 4.47 16.17
N GLY A 175 2.12 5.40 16.89
CA GLY A 175 3.17 5.06 17.85
C GLY A 175 4.50 4.54 17.27
N SER A 176 4.68 4.58 15.95
CA SER A 176 5.95 4.21 15.33
C SER A 176 6.94 5.39 15.42
N PRO A 177 8.08 5.25 16.13
CA PRO A 177 9.05 6.33 16.33
C PRO A 177 9.57 6.95 15.03
N GLN A 178 9.56 6.17 13.94
CA GLN A 178 9.96 6.58 12.62
C GLN A 178 9.03 7.64 12.00
N PHE A 179 7.76 7.70 12.43
CA PHE A 179 6.77 8.68 11.96
C PHE A 179 6.43 9.75 12.99
N ALA A 180 6.97 9.66 14.22
CA ALA A 180 6.65 10.57 15.32
C ALA A 180 6.98 12.06 15.03
N THR A 181 7.95 12.31 14.15
CA THR A 181 8.38 13.68 13.75
C THR A 181 7.80 14.12 12.42
N VAL A 182 6.91 13.31 11.85
CA VAL A 182 6.54 13.38 10.45
C VAL A 182 5.10 13.86 10.32
N GLY A 183 4.89 15.14 10.63
CA GLY A 183 3.71 15.96 10.33
C GLY A 183 2.36 15.24 10.07
N ASP A 184 1.60 15.77 9.10
CA ASP A 184 0.30 15.24 8.67
C ASP A 184 0.45 14.30 7.47
N VAL A 185 1.17 13.19 7.65
CA VAL A 185 1.21 12.13 6.64
C VAL A 185 -0.15 11.43 6.65
N ILE A 186 -0.93 11.62 5.60
CA ILE A 186 -2.19 10.91 5.39
C ILE A 186 -1.96 9.87 4.30
N THR A 187 -2.33 8.63 4.61
CA THR A 187 -2.40 7.55 3.63
C THR A 187 -3.86 7.22 3.38
N GLU A 188 -4.24 7.17 2.11
CA GLU A 188 -5.49 6.61 1.61
C GLU A 188 -5.20 5.21 1.07
N SER A 189 -6.00 4.22 1.47
CA SER A 189 -6.04 2.91 0.82
C SER A 189 -7.47 2.62 0.36
N TYR A 190 -7.60 2.18 -0.88
CA TYR A 190 -8.88 1.82 -1.47
C TYR A 190 -8.78 0.41 -2.06
N THR A 191 -9.74 -0.44 -1.71
CA THR A 191 -9.89 -1.77 -2.29
C THR A 191 -11.31 -1.99 -2.78
N ALA A 192 -11.42 -2.55 -3.98
CA ALA A 192 -12.67 -2.98 -4.59
C ALA A 192 -12.37 -4.08 -5.61
N ASN A 193 -13.41 -4.58 -6.28
CA ASN A 193 -13.27 -5.56 -7.35
C ASN A 193 -13.35 -4.85 -8.70
N GLU A 194 -12.49 -5.25 -9.64
CA GLU A 194 -12.51 -4.75 -11.01
C GLU A 194 -12.88 -5.86 -11.98
N SER A 195 -13.96 -5.64 -12.70
CA SER A 195 -14.47 -6.53 -13.75
C SER A 195 -13.46 -6.82 -14.86
N VAL A 196 -12.61 -5.85 -15.21
CA VAL A 196 -11.57 -6.01 -16.26
C VAL A 196 -10.51 -7.03 -15.88
N TYR A 197 -10.15 -7.12 -14.60
CA TYR A 197 -9.14 -8.08 -14.10
C TYR A 197 -9.78 -9.34 -13.50
N GLY A 198 -11.10 -9.32 -13.26
CA GLY A 198 -11.84 -10.41 -12.64
C GLY A 198 -11.53 -10.62 -11.16
N THR A 199 -10.85 -9.66 -10.51
CA THR A 199 -10.21 -9.84 -9.20
C THR A 199 -10.22 -8.54 -8.36
N LYS A 200 -9.72 -8.65 -7.13
CA LYS A 200 -9.50 -7.55 -6.19
C LYS A 200 -8.37 -6.64 -6.71
N PHE A 201 -8.58 -5.34 -6.63
CA PHE A 201 -7.51 -4.37 -6.72
C PHE A 201 -7.36 -3.62 -5.40
N GLN A 202 -6.19 -3.06 -5.20
CA GLN A 202 -5.92 -2.17 -4.08
C GLN A 202 -5.00 -1.04 -4.52
N THR A 203 -5.30 0.18 -4.10
CA THR A 203 -4.40 1.32 -4.28
C THR A 203 -4.08 1.95 -2.95
N TYR A 204 -2.83 2.43 -2.81
CA TYR A 204 -2.37 3.20 -1.67
C TYR A 204 -1.84 4.51 -2.19
N THR A 205 -2.34 5.61 -1.68
CA THR A 205 -1.87 6.95 -2.02
C THR A 205 -1.46 7.64 -0.74
N TRP A 206 -0.26 8.20 -0.70
CA TRP A 206 0.18 9.00 0.44
C TRP A 206 0.68 10.35 -0.03
N ARG A 207 0.48 11.34 0.83
CA ARG A 207 1.08 12.67 0.68
C ARG A 207 1.85 13.05 1.92
N ASN A 208 2.76 14.00 1.76
CA ASN A 208 3.61 14.50 2.84
C ASN A 208 4.26 13.35 3.60
N GLY A 209 4.64 12.29 2.87
CA GLY A 209 5.32 11.12 3.38
C GLY A 209 6.49 11.55 4.26
N PRO A 210 6.99 10.65 5.12
CA PRO A 210 8.18 10.99 5.88
C PRO A 210 9.34 11.33 4.97
N GLU A 211 9.59 12.61 4.80
CA GLU A 211 10.85 13.12 4.29
C GLU A 211 11.78 13.35 5.48
N ASN A 212 12.25 12.26 6.07
CA ASN A 212 13.13 12.28 7.24
C ASN A 212 14.45 11.55 6.96
N ALA A 213 15.28 11.38 7.99
CA ALA A 213 16.58 10.71 7.88
C ALA A 213 16.49 9.20 7.50
N ALA A 214 15.29 8.63 7.36
CA ALA A 214 15.06 7.24 7.06
C ALA A 214 14.11 6.99 5.88
N TRP A 215 13.35 7.99 5.45
CA TRP A 215 12.44 7.94 4.31
C TRP A 215 12.59 9.21 3.47
N ILE A 216 12.51 9.04 2.16
CA ILE A 216 12.75 10.12 1.17
C ILE A 216 11.58 10.30 0.21
N SER A 217 10.46 9.61 0.47
CA SER A 217 9.25 9.72 -0.33
C SER A 217 8.43 10.92 0.11
N LYS A 218 8.19 11.85 -0.81
CA LYS A 218 7.30 12.98 -0.57
C LYS A 218 5.85 12.58 -0.73
N HIS A 219 5.50 12.09 -1.91
CA HIS A 219 4.17 11.58 -2.24
C HIS A 219 4.33 10.37 -3.12
N GLY A 220 3.35 9.50 -3.14
CA GLY A 220 3.40 8.36 -4.02
C GLY A 220 2.10 7.60 -4.09
N ARG A 221 2.05 6.69 -5.05
CA ARG A 221 0.97 5.74 -5.17
C ARG A 221 1.50 4.35 -5.51
N VAL A 222 0.92 3.36 -4.86
CA VAL A 222 1.05 1.94 -5.18
C VAL A 222 -0.29 1.44 -5.71
N VAL A 223 -0.24 0.56 -6.69
CA VAL A 223 -1.39 -0.14 -7.27
C VAL A 223 -1.07 -1.63 -7.27
N LEU A 224 -1.91 -2.40 -6.60
CA LEU A 224 -1.86 -3.85 -6.54
C LEU A 224 -3.06 -4.40 -7.31
N THR A 225 -2.81 -5.39 -8.15
CA THR A 225 -3.86 -6.07 -8.90
C THR A 225 -3.50 -7.54 -8.96
N GLU A 226 -4.44 -8.41 -8.61
CA GLU A 226 -4.28 -9.84 -8.85
C GLU A 226 -4.55 -10.12 -10.33
N VAL A 227 -3.61 -10.80 -11.00
CA VAL A 227 -3.69 -11.14 -12.43
C VAL A 227 -3.48 -12.64 -12.60
N ASP A 228 -3.62 -13.14 -13.83
CA ASP A 228 -3.40 -14.54 -14.18
C ASP A 228 -4.34 -15.48 -13.40
N ALA A 229 -5.63 -15.10 -13.32
CA ALA A 229 -6.65 -15.77 -12.53
C ALA A 229 -6.28 -15.93 -11.04
N GLY A 230 -5.62 -14.91 -10.47
CA GLY A 230 -5.22 -14.91 -9.06
C GLY A 230 -3.96 -15.72 -8.77
N ARG A 231 -3.15 -16.06 -9.77
CA ARG A 231 -1.86 -16.77 -9.60
C ARG A 231 -0.66 -15.82 -9.48
N GLN A 232 -0.84 -14.56 -9.87
CA GLN A 232 0.22 -13.57 -9.84
C GLN A 232 -0.26 -12.23 -9.29
N LEU A 233 0.64 -11.53 -8.59
CA LEU A 233 0.48 -10.15 -8.17
C LEU A 233 1.14 -9.23 -9.18
N CYS A 234 0.35 -8.33 -9.76
CA CYS A 234 0.85 -7.15 -10.46
C CYS A 234 0.99 -6.00 -9.47
N PHE A 235 2.24 -5.58 -9.23
CA PHE A 235 2.56 -4.41 -8.45
C PHE A 235 3.03 -3.28 -9.36
N ARG A 236 2.51 -2.09 -9.14
CA ARG A 236 2.93 -0.87 -9.82
C ARG A 236 3.09 0.23 -8.79
N SER A 237 4.15 1.02 -8.87
CA SER A 237 4.30 2.18 -8.03
C SER A 237 5.00 3.34 -8.72
N VAL A 238 4.62 4.54 -8.29
CA VAL A 238 5.36 5.74 -8.57
C VAL A 238 5.52 6.49 -7.26
N VAL A 239 6.77 6.80 -6.94
CA VAL A 239 7.13 7.55 -5.74
C VAL A 239 7.91 8.77 -6.15
N ARG A 240 7.46 9.94 -5.71
CA ARG A 240 8.21 11.18 -5.86
C ARG A 240 9.20 11.33 -4.71
N LEU A 241 10.44 11.60 -5.09
CA LEU A 241 11.61 11.78 -4.26
C LEU A 241 12.21 13.16 -4.52
N SER A 242 13.21 13.51 -3.70
CA SER A 242 14.03 14.69 -3.85
C SER A 242 15.52 14.32 -3.88
N PHE A 243 16.26 14.90 -4.82
CA PHE A 243 17.73 14.79 -4.84
C PHE A 243 18.34 15.39 -3.57
N ALA A 244 17.82 16.52 -3.07
CA ALA A 244 18.26 17.10 -1.80
C ALA A 244 18.17 16.09 -0.64
N LYS A 245 17.05 15.36 -0.53
CA LYS A 245 16.85 14.34 0.51
C LYS A 245 17.73 13.11 0.32
N LEU A 246 17.91 12.64 -0.93
CA LEU A 246 18.83 11.55 -1.26
C LEU A 246 20.27 11.86 -0.82
N LYS A 247 20.76 13.08 -1.07
CA LYS A 247 22.09 13.53 -0.64
C LYS A 247 22.22 13.54 0.88
N ALA A 248 21.19 14.00 1.60
CA ALA A 248 21.19 14.02 3.06
C ALA A 248 21.33 12.61 3.66
N LEU A 249 20.81 11.58 2.98
CA LEU A 249 20.95 10.19 3.41
C LEU A 249 22.27 9.54 3.02
N THR A 250 22.91 10.04 1.97
CA THR A 250 24.14 9.46 1.42
C THR A 250 25.21 10.54 1.27
N PRO A 251 25.67 11.15 2.37
CA PRO A 251 26.57 12.30 2.32
C PRO A 251 27.87 12.00 1.56
N ALA A 252 28.36 10.75 1.61
CA ALA A 252 29.51 10.28 0.85
C ALA A 252 29.32 10.34 -0.69
N ASN A 253 28.08 10.30 -1.18
CA ASN A 253 27.74 10.30 -2.61
C ASN A 253 27.18 11.64 -3.11
N THR A 254 27.28 12.71 -2.31
CA THR A 254 26.70 14.03 -2.62
C THR A 254 27.10 14.53 -4.01
N ALA A 255 28.39 14.49 -4.36
CA ALA A 255 28.88 14.95 -5.66
C ALA A 255 28.36 14.09 -6.83
N ALA A 256 28.30 12.77 -6.65
CA ALA A 256 27.77 11.86 -7.66
C ALA A 256 26.27 12.09 -7.89
N LEU A 257 25.49 12.32 -6.83
CA LEU A 257 24.07 12.63 -6.91
C LEU A 257 23.80 13.99 -7.55
N GLU A 258 24.64 14.99 -7.30
CA GLU A 258 24.56 16.29 -7.99
C GLU A 258 24.85 16.20 -9.48
N ASN A 259 25.87 15.41 -9.85
CA ASN A 259 26.18 15.14 -11.24
C ASN A 259 25.04 14.38 -11.93
N LEU A 260 24.45 13.39 -11.25
CA LEU A 260 23.28 12.67 -11.75
C LEU A 260 22.09 13.62 -11.94
N ARG A 261 21.78 14.47 -10.95
CA ARG A 261 20.71 15.47 -11.06
C ARG A 261 20.91 16.38 -12.27
N THR A 262 22.12 16.92 -12.43
CA THR A 262 22.46 17.81 -13.53
C THR A 262 22.35 17.11 -14.88
N SER A 263 22.85 15.87 -14.97
CA SER A 263 22.79 15.06 -16.19
C SER A 263 21.35 14.70 -16.56
N CYS A 264 20.55 14.24 -15.59
CA CYS A 264 19.13 13.96 -15.76
C CYS A 264 18.37 15.18 -16.27
N ASN A 265 18.58 16.34 -15.62
CA ASN A 265 17.85 17.56 -15.97
C ASN A 265 18.22 18.06 -17.38
N THR A 266 19.52 17.99 -17.72
CA THR A 266 20.01 18.36 -19.05
C THR A 266 19.47 17.42 -20.13
N GLN A 267 19.58 16.11 -19.92
CA GLN A 267 19.16 15.08 -20.87
C GLN A 267 17.66 15.11 -21.15
N LEU A 268 16.86 15.41 -20.13
CA LEU A 268 15.40 15.46 -20.24
C LEU A 268 14.86 16.87 -20.57
N GLY A 269 15.74 17.86 -20.75
CA GLY A 269 15.35 19.24 -21.09
C GLY A 269 14.48 19.93 -20.03
N VAL A 270 14.58 19.51 -18.76
CA VAL A 270 13.84 20.14 -17.65
C VAL A 270 14.68 21.25 -17.02
N ALA A 271 14.01 22.17 -16.31
CA ALA A 271 14.66 23.34 -15.73
C ALA A 271 15.89 22.97 -14.88
N ALA A 272 16.98 23.74 -15.06
CA ALA A 272 18.19 23.59 -14.27
C ALA A 272 17.86 23.72 -12.77
N GLY A 273 18.34 22.76 -11.98
CA GLY A 273 18.07 22.72 -10.54
C GLY A 273 16.75 22.05 -10.13
N ASN A 274 15.99 21.43 -11.05
CA ASN A 274 14.87 20.58 -10.66
C ASN A 274 15.36 19.49 -9.68
N ASP A 275 14.75 19.47 -8.50
CA ASP A 275 15.11 18.56 -7.41
C ASP A 275 14.21 17.33 -7.36
N ASN A 276 13.10 17.34 -8.11
CA ASN A 276 12.14 16.25 -8.13
C ASN A 276 12.65 15.07 -8.94
N LEU A 277 12.45 13.88 -8.39
CA LEU A 277 12.81 12.61 -9.01
C LEU A 277 11.66 11.62 -8.81
N TYR A 278 11.14 11.03 -9.89
CA TYR A 278 10.10 10.02 -9.82
C TYR A 278 10.73 8.66 -10.00
N TYR A 279 10.62 7.83 -8.97
CA TYR A 279 10.94 6.42 -9.06
C TYR A 279 9.71 5.68 -9.55
N VAL A 280 9.84 5.02 -10.70
CA VAL A 280 8.78 4.27 -11.36
C VAL A 280 9.15 2.79 -11.31
N LEU A 281 8.23 1.97 -10.81
CA LEU A 281 8.44 0.55 -10.61
C LEU A 281 7.21 -0.24 -11.06
N ALA A 282 7.46 -1.34 -11.74
CA ALA A 282 6.48 -2.40 -11.90
C ALA A 282 7.14 -3.76 -11.63
N TYR A 283 6.40 -4.68 -11.02
CA TYR A 283 6.83 -6.07 -10.95
C TYR A 283 5.63 -7.01 -11.03
N MET A 284 5.92 -8.21 -11.53
CA MET A 284 5.03 -9.35 -11.43
C MET A 284 5.64 -10.34 -10.47
N GLN A 285 4.82 -10.94 -9.62
CA GLN A 285 5.24 -11.93 -8.65
C GLN A 285 4.27 -13.12 -8.64
N LYS A 286 4.80 -14.34 -8.65
CA LYS A 286 4.00 -15.55 -8.40
C LYS A 286 3.61 -15.66 -6.94
N PHE A 287 2.38 -16.13 -6.68
CA PHE A 287 1.95 -16.45 -5.32
C PHE A 287 2.48 -17.79 -4.82
N ASP A 288 2.89 -18.69 -5.71
CA ASP A 288 3.50 -19.95 -5.32
C ASP A 288 4.96 -19.77 -4.94
N SER A 289 5.38 -20.43 -3.85
CA SER A 289 6.80 -20.54 -3.47
C SER A 289 7.62 -21.10 -4.65
N PRO A 290 8.78 -20.52 -5.01
CA PRO A 290 9.58 -19.56 -4.23
C PRO A 290 9.27 -18.08 -4.49
N PHE A 291 8.04 -17.74 -4.87
CA PHE A 291 7.57 -16.38 -5.11
C PHE A 291 8.39 -15.64 -6.18
N GLN A 292 8.68 -16.33 -7.29
CA GLN A 292 9.49 -15.78 -8.37
C GLN A 292 8.91 -14.44 -8.83
N THR A 293 9.77 -13.44 -8.91
CA THR A 293 9.41 -12.05 -9.18
C THR A 293 10.30 -11.49 -10.26
N THR A 294 9.70 -10.86 -11.26
CA THR A 294 10.41 -10.08 -12.28
C THR A 294 9.95 -8.64 -12.16
N ALA A 295 10.90 -7.72 -12.08
CA ALA A 295 10.64 -6.30 -11.87
C ALA A 295 11.35 -5.44 -12.92
N LYS A 296 10.78 -4.28 -13.24
CA LYS A 296 11.37 -3.27 -14.11
C LYS A 296 11.21 -1.90 -13.44
N ALA A 297 12.29 -1.12 -13.42
CA ALA A 297 12.30 0.16 -12.73
C ALA A 297 13.00 1.24 -13.54
N THR A 298 12.66 2.50 -13.28
CA THR A 298 13.38 3.64 -13.84
C THR A 298 13.29 4.84 -12.91
N TYR A 299 14.13 5.83 -13.19
CA TYR A 299 14.02 7.16 -12.63
C TYR A 299 13.79 8.16 -13.75
N THR A 300 12.89 9.11 -13.53
CA THR A 300 12.68 10.23 -14.44
C THR A 300 12.46 11.52 -13.67
N THR A 301 12.80 12.65 -14.27
CA THR A 301 12.45 13.99 -13.77
C THR A 301 11.44 14.69 -14.67
N ALA A 302 11.02 14.02 -15.75
CA ALA A 302 10.10 14.53 -16.77
C ALA A 302 8.71 13.89 -16.67
N ALA A 303 7.76 14.45 -17.43
CA ALA A 303 6.38 13.97 -17.52
C ALA A 303 6.25 12.62 -18.22
N THR A 304 7.26 12.27 -19.02
CA THR A 304 7.38 10.96 -19.66
C THR A 304 8.40 10.10 -18.92
N LYS A 305 8.06 8.82 -18.73
CA LYS A 305 9.02 7.82 -18.25
C LYS A 305 9.82 7.28 -19.43
N HIS A 306 11.06 6.89 -19.14
CA HIS A 306 11.98 6.28 -20.09
C HIS A 306 12.41 4.91 -19.56
N GLU A 307 12.80 3.99 -20.43
CA GLU A 307 13.24 2.65 -20.00
C GLU A 307 14.61 2.66 -19.29
N THR A 308 15.39 3.72 -19.47
CA THR A 308 16.67 3.93 -18.79
C THR A 308 16.58 5.09 -17.81
N ILE A 309 17.46 5.10 -16.80
CA ILE A 309 17.57 6.18 -15.83
C ILE A 309 17.74 7.51 -16.57
N CYS A 310 16.74 8.40 -16.46
CA CYS A 310 16.70 9.72 -17.07
C CYS A 310 17.07 9.76 -18.57
N ASN A 311 16.83 8.68 -19.32
CA ASN A 311 17.28 8.56 -20.71
C ASN A 311 18.81 8.62 -20.93
N LEU A 312 19.61 8.26 -19.92
CA LEU A 312 21.09 8.29 -19.96
C LEU A 312 21.73 6.99 -20.48
N GLY A 313 20.95 6.01 -20.94
CA GLY A 313 21.45 4.73 -21.44
C GLY A 313 21.78 3.70 -20.36
N THR A 314 21.97 4.11 -19.11
CA THR A 314 22.11 3.19 -17.96
C THR A 314 20.75 2.57 -17.61
N LYS A 315 20.64 1.25 -17.74
CA LYS A 315 19.41 0.50 -17.44
C LYS A 315 19.38 0.06 -15.98
N LEU A 316 18.29 0.36 -15.29
CA LEU A 316 17.72 -0.58 -14.33
C LEU A 316 16.77 -1.46 -15.15
N SER A 317 17.29 -2.47 -15.85
CA SER A 317 16.43 -3.33 -16.69
C SER A 317 15.65 -4.32 -15.82
N TYR A 318 15.41 -5.54 -16.31
CA TYR A 318 14.73 -6.53 -15.50
C TYR A 318 15.63 -6.96 -14.34
N GLY A 319 15.08 -6.82 -13.13
CA GLY A 319 15.59 -7.44 -11.92
C GLY A 319 14.76 -8.66 -11.57
N ILE A 320 15.40 -9.72 -11.08
CA ILE A 320 14.71 -10.91 -10.61
C ILE A 320 14.95 -11.16 -9.11
N PHE A 321 13.90 -11.65 -8.46
CA PHE A 321 13.86 -11.90 -7.02
C PHE A 321 13.13 -13.21 -6.72
N ASN A 322 13.47 -13.84 -5.62
CA ASN A 322 12.79 -15.01 -5.10
C ASN A 322 12.59 -14.88 -3.58
N VAL A 323 12.19 -15.98 -2.92
CA VAL A 323 11.97 -16.04 -1.47
C VAL A 323 13.18 -15.58 -0.64
N ASN A 324 14.40 -15.73 -1.16
CA ASN A 324 15.64 -15.29 -0.51
C ASN A 324 15.99 -13.82 -0.80
N GLY A 325 15.19 -13.14 -1.61
CA GLY A 325 15.37 -11.73 -1.98
C GLY A 325 15.95 -11.55 -3.37
N TYR A 326 16.85 -10.58 -3.50
CA TYR A 326 17.47 -10.20 -4.77
C TYR A 326 18.32 -11.34 -5.34
N VAL A 327 18.18 -11.60 -6.65
CA VAL A 327 18.96 -12.62 -7.36
C VAL A 327 19.94 -11.95 -8.31
N THR A 328 19.45 -11.15 -9.27
CA THR A 328 20.29 -10.38 -10.20
C THR A 328 19.47 -9.29 -10.89
N ASP A 329 20.15 -8.35 -11.54
CA ASP A 329 19.56 -7.28 -12.35
C ASP A 329 20.30 -7.11 -13.68
N GLN A 330 19.93 -6.05 -14.40
CA GLN A 330 20.53 -5.71 -15.69
C GLN A 330 20.27 -6.76 -16.78
N LEU A 331 19.26 -7.63 -16.58
CA LEU A 331 18.83 -8.61 -17.56
C LEU A 331 18.09 -7.96 -18.72
N THR A 332 18.34 -8.43 -19.92
CA THR A 332 17.45 -8.30 -21.07
C THR A 332 16.27 -9.25 -20.94
N ALA A 333 15.21 -9.04 -21.73
CA ALA A 333 14.01 -9.89 -21.65
C ALA A 333 14.32 -11.39 -21.91
N GLY A 334 15.26 -11.68 -22.81
CA GLY A 334 15.66 -13.05 -23.13
C GLY A 334 16.54 -13.73 -22.07
N GLU A 335 17.09 -12.96 -21.13
CA GLU A 335 17.93 -13.48 -20.04
C GLU A 335 17.13 -13.76 -18.76
N VAL A 336 15.86 -13.37 -18.71
CA VAL A 336 14.97 -13.72 -17.59
C VAL A 336 14.58 -15.20 -17.71
N PRO A 337 14.86 -16.04 -16.70
CA PRO A 337 14.53 -17.45 -16.76
C PRO A 337 13.01 -17.68 -16.88
N SER A 338 12.63 -18.75 -17.58
CA SER A 338 11.21 -19.03 -17.90
C SER A 338 10.32 -19.35 -16.71
N ASP A 339 10.92 -19.73 -15.56
CA ASP A 339 10.19 -19.96 -14.32
C ASP A 339 9.86 -18.66 -13.57
N TYR A 340 10.39 -17.52 -13.99
CA TYR A 340 10.00 -16.20 -13.50
C TYR A 340 8.84 -15.62 -14.33
N PRO A 341 8.08 -14.66 -13.78
CA PRO A 341 7.08 -13.92 -14.54
C PRO A 341 7.66 -13.30 -15.81
N SER A 342 6.90 -13.41 -16.91
CA SER A 342 7.39 -13.04 -18.23
C SER A 342 7.68 -11.54 -18.34
N PRO A 343 8.86 -11.15 -18.86
CA PRO A 343 9.19 -9.75 -19.08
C PRO A 343 8.30 -9.06 -20.11
N THR A 344 8.05 -9.74 -21.23
CA THR A 344 7.47 -9.14 -22.46
C THR A 344 6.23 -9.85 -22.98
N VAL A 345 6.00 -11.10 -22.58
CA VAL A 345 4.85 -11.89 -23.05
C VAL A 345 3.72 -11.74 -22.06
N GLY A 346 2.67 -11.03 -22.46
CA GLY A 346 1.38 -10.93 -21.76
C GLY A 346 0.30 -11.74 -22.48
N GLY A 347 -0.91 -11.74 -21.93
CA GLY A 347 -2.09 -12.40 -22.49
C GLY A 347 -3.37 -11.63 -22.22
N SER A 348 -4.51 -12.29 -22.45
CA SER A 348 -5.83 -11.70 -22.21
C SER A 348 -6.14 -11.49 -20.73
N ASP A 349 -5.56 -12.31 -19.86
CA ASP A 349 -5.82 -12.41 -18.42
C ASP A 349 -4.56 -12.32 -17.55
N PHE A 350 -3.37 -12.30 -18.17
CA PHE A 350 -2.10 -12.08 -17.50
C PHE A 350 -1.35 -10.91 -18.16
N MET A 351 -0.68 -10.10 -17.34
CA MET A 351 0.13 -8.99 -17.81
C MET A 351 1.62 -9.38 -17.76
N SER A 352 2.38 -8.97 -18.77
CA SER A 352 3.84 -8.99 -18.70
C SER A 352 4.35 -7.88 -17.78
N VAL A 353 5.63 -7.93 -17.41
CA VAL A 353 6.27 -6.83 -16.66
C VAL A 353 6.28 -5.53 -17.49
N ASP A 354 6.47 -5.62 -18.81
CA ASP A 354 6.40 -4.46 -19.70
C ASP A 354 4.99 -3.87 -19.77
N ASP A 355 3.96 -4.71 -19.78
CA ASP A 355 2.56 -4.27 -19.77
C ASP A 355 2.29 -3.42 -18.53
N ALA A 356 2.69 -3.94 -17.36
CA ALA A 356 2.56 -3.19 -16.10
C ALA A 356 3.40 -1.93 -16.12
N PHE A 357 4.65 -2.01 -16.56
CA PHE A 357 5.56 -0.88 -16.56
C PHE A 357 5.08 0.25 -17.47
N ILE A 358 4.62 -0.05 -18.69
CA ILE A 358 4.05 0.92 -19.63
C ILE A 358 2.80 1.56 -19.03
N ARG A 359 1.98 0.79 -18.29
CA ARG A 359 0.79 1.30 -17.60
C ARG A 359 1.12 2.13 -16.34
N THR A 360 2.28 1.94 -15.71
CA THR A 360 2.76 2.77 -14.60
C THR A 360 3.21 4.15 -15.11
N TYR A 361 3.02 5.21 -14.32
CA TYR A 361 3.34 6.60 -14.70
C TYR A 361 2.49 7.13 -15.88
N ALA A 362 1.39 6.43 -16.21
CA ALA A 362 0.44 6.86 -17.23
C ALA A 362 -0.63 7.77 -16.63
N ALA A 363 -1.18 8.66 -17.46
CA ALA A 363 -2.27 9.55 -17.10
C ALA A 363 -3.62 8.83 -17.13
N LEU A 364 -4.60 9.38 -16.41
CA LEU A 364 -6.00 8.93 -16.49
C LEU A 364 -6.47 8.91 -17.95
N ASN A 365 -7.20 7.87 -18.33
CA ASN A 365 -7.74 7.65 -19.68
C ASN A 365 -6.68 7.49 -20.79
N GLN A 366 -5.39 7.41 -20.44
CA GLN A 366 -4.36 7.14 -21.43
C GLN A 366 -4.55 5.73 -22.00
N ASN A 367 -4.50 5.63 -23.33
CA ASN A 367 -4.38 4.34 -24.01
C ASN A 367 -2.91 3.93 -24.02
N VAL A 368 -2.60 2.78 -23.43
CA VAL A 368 -1.23 2.25 -23.31
C VAL A 368 -0.90 1.21 -24.38
N GLY A 369 -1.72 1.13 -25.44
CA GLY A 369 -1.50 0.23 -26.57
C GLY A 369 -1.92 -1.22 -26.31
N GLN A 370 -2.72 -1.46 -25.26
CA GLN A 370 -3.14 -2.81 -24.85
C GLN A 370 -4.67 -2.89 -24.77
N ALA A 371 -5.27 -3.32 -25.88
CA ALA A 371 -6.72 -3.32 -26.05
C ALA A 371 -7.46 -4.13 -24.96
N SER A 372 -6.87 -5.23 -24.48
CA SER A 372 -7.44 -6.09 -23.43
C SER A 372 -7.51 -5.40 -22.06
N LEU A 373 -6.59 -4.49 -21.75
CA LEU A 373 -6.55 -3.79 -20.47
C LEU A 373 -7.34 -2.47 -20.47
N GLY A 374 -7.79 -2.03 -21.65
CA GLY A 374 -8.47 -0.76 -21.84
C GLY A 374 -7.66 0.46 -21.39
N LEU A 375 -8.37 1.58 -21.21
CA LEU A 375 -7.80 2.84 -20.76
C LEU A 375 -7.41 2.79 -19.27
N VAL A 376 -6.37 3.52 -18.89
CA VAL A 376 -5.94 3.70 -17.50
C VAL A 376 -7.07 4.27 -16.66
N LYS A 377 -7.42 3.59 -15.56
CA LYS A 377 -8.50 3.98 -14.65
C LYS A 377 -8.02 4.94 -13.55
N GLN A 378 -8.95 5.56 -12.84
CA GLN A 378 -8.66 6.53 -11.78
C GLN A 378 -7.87 5.93 -10.61
N TYR A 379 -8.10 4.68 -10.23
CA TYR A 379 -7.33 4.02 -9.17
C TYR A 379 -5.90 3.65 -9.65
N GLU A 380 -5.63 3.72 -10.95
CA GLU A 380 -4.34 3.37 -11.55
C GLU A 380 -3.50 4.60 -11.92
N THR A 381 -4.11 5.80 -11.99
CA THR A 381 -3.40 7.00 -12.41
C THR A 381 -2.22 7.27 -11.47
N THR A 382 -1.04 7.38 -12.07
CA THR A 382 0.24 7.54 -11.37
C THR A 382 1.17 8.51 -12.11
N SER A 383 0.62 9.31 -13.04
CA SER A 383 1.38 10.29 -13.82
C SER A 383 2.04 11.37 -12.96
N GLN A 384 3.04 12.06 -13.52
CA GLN A 384 3.63 13.24 -12.90
C GLN A 384 2.56 14.25 -12.44
N SER A 385 1.63 14.59 -13.35
CA SER A 385 0.59 15.60 -13.08
C SER A 385 -0.29 15.23 -11.89
N PHE A 386 -0.59 13.94 -11.72
CA PHE A 386 -1.36 13.43 -10.59
C PHE A 386 -0.57 13.54 -9.28
N LEU A 387 0.72 13.20 -9.28
CA LEU A 387 1.55 13.28 -8.07
C LEU A 387 1.88 14.72 -7.68
N ASP A 388 2.13 15.59 -8.65
CA ASP A 388 2.44 17.01 -8.42
C ASP A 388 1.24 17.80 -7.93
N ALA A 389 0.05 17.31 -8.22
CA ALA A 389 -1.21 17.79 -7.66
C ALA A 389 -1.19 17.83 -6.11
N PHE A 390 -0.44 16.93 -5.46
CA PHE A 390 -0.30 16.87 -4.00
C PHE A 390 0.65 17.91 -3.40
N ASP A 391 1.37 18.69 -4.21
CA ASP A 391 2.15 19.84 -3.72
C ASP A 391 1.29 21.08 -3.41
N GLY A 392 0.03 21.10 -3.88
CA GLY A 392 -0.93 22.18 -3.66
C GLY A 392 -1.93 21.92 -2.53
N ALA A 393 -3.14 22.49 -2.66
CA ALA A 393 -4.25 22.26 -1.73
C ALA A 393 -4.67 20.78 -1.70
N ASP A 394 -5.08 20.29 -0.54
CA ASP A 394 -5.40 18.89 -0.17
C ASP A 394 -6.33 18.14 -1.15
N GLN A 395 -5.82 17.75 -2.32
CA GLN A 395 -6.56 17.11 -3.41
C GLN A 395 -7.14 15.76 -2.98
N ASN A 396 -8.33 15.79 -2.38
CA ASN A 396 -9.13 14.67 -1.88
C ASN A 396 -8.49 13.78 -0.80
N LEU A 397 -7.17 13.86 -0.56
CA LEU A 397 -6.44 13.11 0.45
C LEU A 397 -6.52 13.76 1.84
N LYS A 398 -7.75 13.84 2.37
CA LYS A 398 -8.09 14.40 3.68
C LYS A 398 -9.21 13.56 4.31
N PHE A 399 -9.30 13.58 5.63
CA PHE A 399 -10.46 12.99 6.33
C PHE A 399 -11.77 13.64 5.85
N LYS A 400 -12.84 12.86 5.86
CA LYS A 400 -14.17 13.20 5.32
C LYS A 400 -15.20 13.42 6.41
#